data_AF-E6UDF2-F1
#
_entry.id   AF-E6UDF2-F1
#
_cell.length_a   1.000
_cell.length_b   1.000
_cell.length_c   1.000
_cell.angle_alpha   90.00
_cell.angle_beta   90.00
_cell.angle_gamma   90.00
#
_symmetry.space_group_name_H-M   'P 1'
#
loop_
_entity.id
_entity.type
_entity.pdbx_description
1 polymer ?
#
loop_
_entity_poly.entity_id
_entity_poly.type
_entity_poly.pdbx_seq_one_letter_code
_entity_poly.pdbx_strand_id
1 'polypeptide(L)'
;MKTKAKAALISAAAVVGVAGGIWFSWCSGINYERRYKKLFDKTFKGDYKITVTESGFYTNKKTPIKLPVRYKVYDVEYKDKNDKERHFDLDSRYPYIYEPDHETLLEYIKNKNINADKDVAITLNNEIHLITLDDGFDDLLPKYFDDVERKYDTSIFADSDGYRVILLPIDNSFDYIDNYYNHNNDDKMQEFISPKTCPVLSDLDWRSAADIKTFSLDLSVIITDESKFGLMDEYTEKAEALCKEFADASDFGGNYKYLVRTIKEDGEGSKAIDSNALYVINGKKVDLDPDDNITYQKFKDMIVEKAGYDISDR
;
A
#
# COMPACT_ATOMS: atom_id res chain seq x y z
N MET A 1 -66.66 -9.82 18.09
CA MET A 1 -65.77 -9.57 16.93
C MET A 1 -64.68 -8.49 17.15
N LYS A 2 -64.47 -7.90 18.35
CA LYS A 2 -63.53 -6.76 18.54
C LYS A 2 -62.12 -7.11 19.07
N THR A 3 -61.84 -8.38 19.41
CA THR A 3 -60.55 -8.80 20.00
C THR A 3 -59.55 -9.38 18.98
N LYS A 4 -60.01 -9.94 17.86
CA LYS A 4 -59.12 -10.53 16.82
C LYS A 4 -58.39 -9.49 15.97
N ALA A 5 -58.98 -8.29 15.78
CA ALA A 5 -58.36 -7.21 15.01
C ALA A 5 -57.18 -6.54 15.73
N LYS A 6 -57.21 -6.45 17.08
CA LYS A 6 -56.10 -5.90 17.88
C LYS A 6 -54.89 -6.83 17.88
N ALA A 7 -55.11 -8.15 17.95
CA ALA A 7 -54.01 -9.13 17.87
C ALA A 7 -53.33 -9.10 16.49
N ALA A 8 -54.11 -9.00 15.40
CA ALA A 8 -53.57 -8.88 14.05
C ALA A 8 -52.74 -7.59 13.84
N LEU A 9 -53.16 -6.47 14.43
CA LEU A 9 -52.40 -5.19 14.39
C LEU A 9 -51.10 -5.25 15.18
N ILE A 10 -51.07 -5.93 16.33
CA ILE A 10 -49.85 -6.11 17.13
C ILE A 10 -48.88 -7.06 16.41
N SER A 11 -49.37 -8.14 15.80
CA SER A 11 -48.55 -9.04 14.99
C SER A 11 -48.00 -8.34 13.74
N ALA A 12 -48.78 -7.49 13.08
CA ALA A 12 -48.31 -6.69 11.95
C ALA A 12 -47.26 -5.64 12.36
N ALA A 13 -47.44 -4.98 13.52
CA ALA A 13 -46.45 -4.05 14.06
C ALA A 13 -45.15 -4.76 14.46
N ALA A 14 -45.22 -6.00 14.97
CA ALA A 14 -44.05 -6.81 15.25
C ALA A 14 -43.31 -7.22 13.95
N VAL A 15 -44.04 -7.58 12.89
CA VAL A 15 -43.44 -7.91 11.59
C VAL A 15 -42.84 -6.66 10.91
N VAL A 16 -43.47 -5.49 11.02
CA VAL A 16 -42.92 -4.22 10.53
C VAL A 16 -41.73 -3.75 11.38
N GLY A 17 -41.75 -3.99 12.70
CA GLY A 17 -40.64 -3.71 13.60
C GLY A 17 -39.44 -4.64 13.36
N VAL A 18 -39.68 -5.91 13.02
CA VAL A 18 -38.64 -6.87 12.63
C VAL A 18 -38.11 -6.54 11.22
N ALA A 19 -38.97 -6.23 10.26
CA ALA A 19 -38.55 -5.83 8.92
C ALA A 19 -37.79 -4.48 8.92
N GLY A 20 -38.24 -3.51 9.71
CA GLY A 20 -37.55 -2.23 9.91
C GLY A 20 -36.25 -2.36 10.68
N GLY A 21 -36.20 -3.21 11.72
CA GLY A 21 -34.98 -3.51 12.48
C GLY A 21 -33.93 -4.23 11.65
N ILE A 22 -34.35 -5.17 10.79
CA ILE A 22 -33.49 -5.82 9.80
C ILE A 22 -32.97 -4.78 8.80
N TRP A 23 -33.82 -3.87 8.31
CA TRP A 23 -33.38 -2.78 7.41
C TRP A 23 -32.38 -1.80 8.03
N PHE A 24 -32.58 -1.40 9.30
CA PHE A 24 -31.63 -0.52 10.01
C PHE A 24 -30.32 -1.22 10.36
N SER A 25 -30.33 -2.54 10.60
CA SER A 25 -29.11 -3.31 10.77
C SER A 25 -28.28 -3.37 9.47
N TRP A 26 -28.94 -3.37 8.32
CA TRP A 26 -28.29 -3.40 7.00
C TRP A 26 -27.63 -2.07 6.63
N CYS A 27 -28.09 -0.94 7.19
CA CYS A 27 -27.47 0.39 7.04
C CYS A 27 -26.39 0.70 8.11
N SER A 28 -26.09 -0.25 9.02
CA SER A 28 -25.05 -0.02 10.03
C SER A 28 -23.67 -0.02 9.37
N GLY A 29 -22.86 1.04 9.55
CA GLY A 29 -21.51 1.15 8.97
C GLY A 29 -20.55 0.06 9.40
N ILE A 30 -19.35 0.07 8.82
CA ILE A 30 -18.31 -0.89 9.23
C ILE A 30 -17.75 -0.48 10.59
N ASN A 31 -17.68 -1.44 11.50
CA ASN A 31 -16.96 -1.30 12.75
C ASN A 31 -15.61 -2.02 12.61
N TYR A 32 -14.57 -1.26 12.27
CA TYR A 32 -13.22 -1.79 12.04
C TYR A 32 -12.62 -2.41 13.29
N GLU A 33 -12.76 -1.77 14.44
CA GLU A 33 -12.33 -2.30 15.74
C GLU A 33 -12.85 -3.72 15.98
N ARG A 34 -14.14 -3.97 15.74
CA ARG A 34 -14.72 -5.31 15.96
C ARG A 34 -14.34 -6.31 14.87
N ARG A 35 -14.34 -5.90 13.60
CA ARG A 35 -14.11 -6.80 12.46
C ARG A 35 -12.65 -7.26 12.39
N TYR A 36 -11.72 -6.33 12.57
CA TYR A 36 -10.29 -6.55 12.37
C TYR A 36 -9.51 -6.67 13.68
N LYS A 37 -10.17 -6.85 14.83
CA LYS A 37 -9.48 -7.01 16.13
C LYS A 37 -8.32 -8.00 16.08
N LYS A 38 -8.53 -9.20 15.54
CA LYS A 38 -7.48 -10.23 15.48
C LYS A 38 -6.32 -9.84 14.56
N LEU A 39 -6.62 -9.09 13.50
CA LEU A 39 -5.62 -8.55 12.58
C LEU A 39 -4.78 -7.53 13.34
N PHE A 40 -5.40 -6.51 13.93
CA PHE A 40 -4.69 -5.48 14.71
C PHE A 40 -3.92 -6.04 15.91
N ASP A 41 -4.51 -6.96 16.68
CA ASP A 41 -3.81 -7.65 17.78
C ASP A 41 -2.55 -8.38 17.27
N LYS A 42 -2.56 -8.91 16.06
CA LYS A 42 -1.39 -9.56 15.44
C LYS A 42 -0.39 -8.54 14.89
N THR A 43 -0.87 -7.60 14.08
CA THR A 43 -0.09 -6.59 13.38
C THR A 43 0.69 -5.69 14.33
N PHE A 44 0.09 -5.38 15.49
CA PHE A 44 0.68 -4.49 16.49
C PHE A 44 1.06 -5.23 17.77
N LYS A 45 1.03 -6.56 17.78
CA LYS A 45 1.27 -7.40 18.99
C LYS A 45 0.37 -7.04 20.19
N GLY A 46 -0.78 -6.43 19.94
CA GLY A 46 -1.69 -5.92 20.96
C GLY A 46 -1.30 -4.58 21.57
N ASP A 47 -0.19 -3.97 21.15
CA ASP A 47 0.25 -2.65 21.58
C ASP A 47 -0.17 -1.59 20.56
N TYR A 48 -1.44 -1.23 20.60
CA TYR A 48 -2.03 -0.21 19.75
C TYR A 48 -3.23 0.43 20.45
N LYS A 49 -3.57 1.64 20.01
CA LYS A 49 -4.72 2.39 20.50
C LYS A 49 -5.55 2.88 19.32
N ILE A 50 -6.82 2.48 19.30
CA ILE A 50 -7.78 2.96 18.31
C ILE A 50 -8.66 4.02 18.96
N THR A 51 -8.64 5.23 18.41
CA THR A 51 -9.46 6.35 18.87
C THR A 51 -10.48 6.71 17.80
N VAL A 52 -11.76 6.83 18.16
CA VAL A 52 -12.76 7.38 17.25
C VAL A 52 -12.61 8.90 17.23
N THR A 53 -12.09 9.44 16.13
CA THR A 53 -11.84 10.89 15.95
C THR A 53 -13.08 11.61 15.43
N GLU A 54 -13.90 10.95 14.62
CA GLU A 54 -15.14 11.48 14.07
C GLU A 54 -16.22 10.39 14.04
N SER A 55 -17.48 10.72 14.29
CA SER A 55 -18.59 9.79 14.06
C SER A 55 -19.90 10.50 13.78
N GLY A 56 -20.77 9.86 13.01
CA GLY A 56 -22.06 10.46 12.65
C GLY A 56 -22.84 9.64 11.63
N PHE A 57 -23.62 10.36 10.82
CA PHE A 57 -24.32 9.81 9.66
C PHE A 57 -23.82 10.52 8.41
N TYR A 58 -23.51 9.74 7.38
CA TYR A 58 -23.10 10.25 6.08
C TYR A 58 -24.01 9.69 4.99
N THR A 59 -24.23 10.50 3.97
CA THR A 59 -25.03 10.15 2.79
C THR A 59 -24.27 10.59 1.55
N ASN A 60 -24.04 9.69 0.59
CA ASN A 60 -23.30 10.05 -0.62
C ASN A 60 -24.12 11.05 -1.47
N LYS A 61 -23.53 12.21 -1.77
CA LYS A 61 -24.18 13.27 -2.56
C LYS A 61 -24.34 12.91 -4.04
N LYS A 62 -23.55 11.99 -4.57
CA LYS A 62 -23.58 11.54 -5.97
C LYS A 62 -24.50 10.34 -6.23
N THR A 63 -24.88 9.56 -5.21
CA THR A 63 -25.72 8.36 -5.41
C THR A 63 -27.18 8.70 -5.74
N PRO A 64 -27.85 7.92 -6.62
CA PRO A 64 -29.28 8.11 -6.91
C PRO A 64 -30.17 7.90 -5.68
N ILE A 65 -29.79 6.98 -4.78
CA ILE A 65 -30.49 6.70 -3.52
C ILE A 65 -29.65 7.25 -2.36
N LYS A 66 -30.27 8.12 -1.55
CA LYS A 66 -29.69 8.75 -0.37
C LYS A 66 -29.89 7.86 0.85
N LEU A 67 -28.94 7.00 1.16
CA LEU A 67 -28.97 6.19 2.38
C LEU A 67 -28.10 6.80 3.48
N PRO A 68 -28.65 7.07 4.68
CA PRO A 68 -27.83 7.46 5.81
C PRO A 68 -27.06 6.24 6.32
N VAL A 69 -25.73 6.30 6.21
CA VAL A 69 -24.81 5.29 6.74
C VAL A 69 -24.16 5.85 7.99
N ARG A 70 -24.19 5.08 9.09
CA ARG A 70 -23.41 5.45 10.28
C ARG A 70 -21.93 5.32 9.94
N TYR A 71 -21.13 6.30 10.31
CA TYR A 71 -19.69 6.23 10.10
C TYR A 71 -18.90 6.51 11.37
N LYS A 72 -17.67 6.05 11.36
CA LYS A 72 -16.62 6.39 12.30
C LYS A 72 -15.32 6.57 11.51
N VAL A 73 -14.58 7.62 11.84
CA VAL A 73 -13.18 7.76 11.48
C VAL A 73 -12.37 7.35 12.69
N TYR A 74 -11.36 6.52 12.46
CA TYR A 74 -10.51 5.97 13.50
C TYR A 74 -9.08 6.47 13.26
N ASP A 75 -8.42 6.94 14.31
CA ASP A 75 -6.97 7.08 14.36
C ASP A 75 -6.41 5.83 15.04
N VAL A 76 -5.43 5.19 14.40
CA VAL A 76 -4.73 4.01 14.91
C VAL A 76 -3.30 4.41 15.27
N GLU A 77 -3.05 4.51 16.58
CA GLU A 77 -1.76 4.83 17.18
C GLU A 77 -1.04 3.54 17.58
N TYR A 78 0.23 3.39 17.23
CA TYR A 78 1.08 2.27 17.64
C TYR A 78 2.56 2.66 17.64
N LYS A 79 3.43 1.78 18.15
CA LYS A 79 4.89 1.95 18.08
C LYS A 79 5.53 0.99 17.10
N ASP A 80 6.48 1.48 16.32
CA ASP A 80 7.32 0.64 15.48
C ASP A 80 8.45 -0.03 16.28
N LYS A 81 9.29 -0.77 15.56
CA LYS A 81 10.41 -1.54 16.11
C LYS A 81 11.44 -0.69 16.87
N ASN A 82 11.50 0.60 16.55
CA ASN A 82 12.44 1.57 17.11
C ASN A 82 11.78 2.45 18.20
N ASP A 83 10.63 2.03 18.75
CA ASP A 83 9.84 2.77 19.73
C ASP A 83 9.29 4.13 19.23
N LYS A 84 9.31 4.38 17.91
CA LYS A 84 8.74 5.60 17.32
C LYS A 84 7.23 5.44 17.18
N GLU A 85 6.51 6.46 17.62
CA GLU A 85 5.05 6.53 17.52
C GLU A 85 4.63 6.76 16.07
N ARG A 86 3.65 5.96 15.61
CA ARG A 86 3.10 6.00 14.25
C ARG A 86 1.58 6.04 14.30
N HIS A 87 1.00 6.68 13.30
CA HIS A 87 -0.42 6.94 13.18
C HIS A 87 -0.89 6.73 11.75
N PHE A 88 -2.07 6.14 11.59
CA PHE A 88 -2.82 6.19 10.34
C PHE A 88 -4.32 6.23 10.61
N ASP A 89 -5.06 6.80 9.65
CA ASP A 89 -6.51 6.92 9.74
C ASP A 89 -7.22 5.80 8.97
N LEU A 90 -8.30 5.29 9.54
CA LEU A 90 -9.28 4.45 8.85
C LEU A 90 -10.62 5.16 8.81
N ASP A 91 -11.12 5.45 7.61
CA ASP A 91 -12.40 6.12 7.41
C ASP A 91 -13.48 5.13 7.00
N SER A 92 -14.41 4.78 7.90
CA SER A 92 -15.50 3.86 7.55
C SER A 92 -16.52 4.46 6.57
N ARG A 93 -16.36 5.73 6.16
CA ARG A 93 -17.08 6.33 5.04
C ARG A 93 -16.45 5.94 3.71
N TYR A 94 -15.15 5.61 3.68
CA TYR A 94 -14.54 4.94 2.54
C TYR A 94 -15.01 3.47 2.51
N PRO A 95 -15.30 2.90 1.32
CA PRO A 95 -15.33 3.52 -0.01
C PRO A 95 -16.69 4.12 -0.41
N TYR A 96 -17.65 4.22 0.52
CA TYR A 96 -18.98 4.80 0.26
C TYR A 96 -18.94 6.27 -0.24
N ILE A 97 -17.84 7.00 -0.03
CA ILE A 97 -17.61 8.34 -0.61
C ILE A 97 -17.03 8.28 -2.04
N TYR A 98 -16.19 7.29 -2.36
CA TYR A 98 -15.24 7.34 -3.47
C TYR A 98 -15.47 6.32 -4.60
N GLU A 99 -16.16 5.20 -4.33
CA GLU A 99 -16.45 4.17 -5.35
C GLU A 99 -17.96 4.06 -5.72
N PRO A 100 -18.72 5.15 -5.95
CA PRO A 100 -20.14 5.03 -6.30
C PRO A 100 -20.39 4.77 -7.79
N ASP A 101 -19.35 4.77 -8.61
CA ASP A 101 -19.52 4.80 -10.05
C ASP A 101 -19.88 3.37 -10.52
N HIS A 102 -21.19 3.17 -10.70
CA HIS A 102 -21.89 2.08 -11.40
C HIS A 102 -22.57 0.97 -10.58
N GLU A 103 -22.41 0.91 -9.26
CA GLU A 103 -23.08 -0.14 -8.45
C GLU A 103 -24.55 0.21 -8.08
N THR A 104 -25.44 -0.77 -8.23
CA THR A 104 -26.78 -0.71 -7.63
C THR A 104 -26.70 -0.80 -6.11
N LEU A 105 -27.75 -0.38 -5.41
CA LEU A 105 -27.83 -0.51 -3.95
C LEU A 105 -27.59 -1.96 -3.46
N LEU A 106 -28.08 -2.94 -4.21
CA LEU A 106 -27.94 -4.34 -3.83
C LEU A 106 -26.49 -4.81 -3.97
N GLU A 107 -25.79 -4.39 -5.03
CA GLU A 107 -24.36 -4.69 -5.23
C GLU A 107 -23.52 -4.04 -4.15
N TYR A 108 -23.76 -2.77 -3.85
CA TYR A 108 -23.08 -2.08 -2.76
C TYR A 108 -23.21 -2.83 -1.42
N ILE A 109 -24.43 -3.26 -1.05
CA ILE A 109 -24.64 -4.00 0.19
C ILE A 109 -23.87 -5.33 0.20
N LYS A 110 -23.83 -6.03 -0.95
CA LYS A 110 -23.09 -7.30 -1.09
C LYS A 110 -21.58 -7.08 -1.01
N ASN A 111 -21.07 -6.02 -1.63
CA ASN A 111 -19.63 -5.77 -1.80
C ASN A 111 -19.02 -4.97 -0.64
N LYS A 112 -19.83 -4.32 0.20
CA LYS A 112 -19.38 -3.47 1.32
C LYS A 112 -18.26 -4.06 2.18
N ASN A 113 -18.30 -5.36 2.47
CA ASN A 113 -17.25 -6.01 3.27
C ASN A 113 -15.95 -6.15 2.47
N ILE A 114 -16.02 -6.49 1.18
CA ILE A 114 -14.86 -6.58 0.28
C ILE A 114 -14.21 -5.20 0.15
N ASN A 115 -15.03 -4.18 -0.02
CA ASN A 115 -14.66 -2.78 -0.06
C ASN A 115 -13.98 -2.29 1.24
N ALA A 116 -14.47 -2.75 2.39
CA ALA A 116 -13.86 -2.51 3.69
C ALA A 116 -12.57 -3.33 3.92
N ASP A 117 -12.49 -4.51 3.32
CA ASP A 117 -11.30 -5.37 3.32
C ASP A 117 -10.20 -4.70 2.48
N LYS A 118 -10.55 -4.13 1.32
CA LYS A 118 -9.68 -3.31 0.46
C LYS A 118 -9.13 -2.09 1.20
N ASP A 119 -9.97 -1.29 1.84
CA ASP A 119 -9.56 -0.09 2.60
C ASP A 119 -8.46 -0.40 3.64
N VAL A 120 -8.66 -1.47 4.40
CA VAL A 120 -7.67 -1.90 5.39
C VAL A 120 -6.41 -2.42 4.73
N ALA A 121 -6.51 -3.15 3.61
CA ALA A 121 -5.35 -3.61 2.86
C ALA A 121 -4.51 -2.44 2.32
N ILE A 122 -5.16 -1.44 1.69
CA ILE A 122 -4.51 -0.21 1.20
C ILE A 122 -3.78 0.49 2.34
N THR A 123 -4.48 0.70 3.46
CA THR A 123 -3.93 1.43 4.61
C THR A 123 -2.73 0.72 5.21
N LEU A 124 -2.82 -0.60 5.38
CA LEU A 124 -1.69 -1.40 5.88
C LEU A 124 -0.52 -1.39 4.88
N ASN A 125 -0.78 -1.54 3.58
CA ASN A 125 0.27 -1.48 2.56
C ASN A 125 1.00 -0.13 2.55
N ASN A 126 0.25 0.97 2.65
CA ASN A 126 0.83 2.30 2.74
C ASN A 126 1.69 2.46 4.00
N GLU A 127 1.24 1.93 5.14
CA GLU A 127 2.00 1.99 6.38
C GLU A 127 3.30 1.15 6.31
N ILE A 128 3.24 -0.05 5.72
CA ILE A 128 4.42 -0.87 5.40
C ILE A 128 5.40 -0.06 4.54
N HIS A 129 4.92 0.56 3.46
CA HIS A 129 5.74 1.37 2.57
C HIS A 129 6.41 2.52 3.32
N LEU A 130 5.67 3.25 4.18
CA LEU A 130 6.23 4.34 4.97
C LEU A 130 7.29 3.89 5.98
N ILE A 131 7.09 2.77 6.68
CA ILE A 131 8.08 2.21 7.61
C ILE A 131 9.36 1.87 6.86
N THR A 132 9.23 1.09 5.80
CA THR A 132 10.38 0.56 5.06
C THR A 132 11.14 1.65 4.31
N LEU A 133 10.43 2.67 3.83
CA LEU A 133 11.02 3.87 3.24
C LEU A 133 11.82 4.66 4.28
N ASP A 134 11.23 4.97 5.44
CA ASP A 134 11.91 5.68 6.53
C ASP A 134 13.18 4.95 6.96
N ASP A 135 13.07 3.65 7.27
CA ASP A 135 14.22 2.84 7.67
C ASP A 135 15.27 2.73 6.56
N GLY A 136 14.86 2.65 5.29
CA GLY A 136 15.77 2.65 4.16
C GLY A 136 16.58 3.94 4.06
N PHE A 137 15.93 5.08 4.30
CA PHE A 137 16.58 6.41 4.29
C PHE A 137 17.46 6.66 5.51
N ASP A 138 17.02 6.23 6.68
CA ASP A 138 17.68 6.56 7.95
C ASP A 138 18.80 5.55 8.30
N ASP A 139 18.66 4.27 7.91
CA ASP A 139 19.62 3.21 8.26
C ASP A 139 20.46 2.69 7.09
N LEU A 140 19.88 2.55 5.89
CA LEU A 140 20.54 1.86 4.76
C LEU A 140 21.30 2.85 3.86
N LEU A 141 20.62 3.89 3.37
CA LEU A 141 21.18 4.87 2.44
C LEU A 141 22.46 5.57 2.96
N PRO A 142 22.53 6.03 4.23
CA PRO A 142 23.67 6.83 4.70
C PRO A 142 24.98 6.03 4.82
N LYS A 143 24.96 4.71 4.69
CA LYS A 143 26.18 3.89 4.67
C LYS A 143 26.96 3.98 3.36
N TYR A 144 26.29 4.44 2.30
CA TYR A 144 26.82 4.44 0.93
C TYR A 144 26.87 5.85 0.33
N PHE A 145 26.05 6.77 0.85
CA PHE A 145 25.92 8.14 0.39
C PHE A 145 25.91 9.09 1.60
N ASP A 146 27.07 9.68 1.92
CA ASP A 146 27.29 10.41 3.18
C ASP A 146 26.78 11.88 3.18
N ASP A 147 26.53 12.46 2.01
CA ASP A 147 26.20 13.89 1.83
C ASP A 147 24.81 14.12 1.24
N VAL A 148 23.91 13.15 1.39
CA VAL A 148 22.54 13.26 0.87
C VAL A 148 21.58 13.76 1.95
N GLU A 149 20.83 14.81 1.63
CA GLU A 149 19.78 15.34 2.51
C GLU A 149 18.40 14.87 2.02
N ARG A 150 17.63 14.29 2.94
CA ARG A 150 16.24 13.88 2.65
C ARG A 150 15.40 15.12 2.41
N LYS A 151 14.66 15.14 1.30
CA LYS A 151 13.79 16.27 0.97
C LYS A 151 12.46 16.17 1.73
N TYR A 152 12.21 17.10 2.65
CA TYR A 152 11.05 17.07 3.56
C TYR A 152 9.67 17.06 2.88
N ASP A 153 9.57 17.50 1.63
CA ASP A 153 8.30 17.50 0.87
C ASP A 153 7.98 16.13 0.24
N THR A 154 8.99 15.27 0.10
CA THR A 154 8.92 14.02 -0.63
C THR A 154 9.93 13.03 -0.03
N SER A 155 9.43 12.19 0.88
CA SER A 155 10.18 11.18 1.66
C SER A 155 11.00 10.18 0.84
N ILE A 156 10.93 10.24 -0.49
CA ILE A 156 11.47 9.29 -1.47
C ILE A 156 12.75 9.79 -2.17
N PHE A 157 13.16 11.04 -1.92
CA PHE A 157 14.35 11.64 -2.55
C PHE A 157 15.39 12.08 -1.53
N ALA A 158 16.65 11.92 -1.94
CA ALA A 158 17.84 12.46 -1.29
C ALA A 158 18.60 13.31 -2.31
N ASP A 159 18.86 14.58 -2.02
CA ASP A 159 19.65 15.44 -2.90
C ASP A 159 21.04 15.66 -2.29
N SER A 160 22.06 15.71 -3.14
CA SER A 160 23.44 16.07 -2.80
C SER A 160 23.96 17.08 -3.84
N ASP A 161 25.14 17.65 -3.60
CA ASP A 161 25.81 18.47 -4.60
C ASP A 161 26.05 17.63 -5.89
N GLY A 162 25.28 17.95 -6.93
CA GLY A 162 25.41 17.44 -8.29
C GLY A 162 24.81 16.06 -8.60
N TYR A 163 24.12 15.42 -7.66
CA TYR A 163 23.34 14.21 -7.92
C TYR A 163 22.13 14.08 -6.97
N ARG A 164 21.14 13.30 -7.42
CA ARG A 164 19.94 12.93 -6.66
C ARG A 164 19.85 11.41 -6.53
N VAL A 165 19.47 10.92 -5.36
CA VAL A 165 19.13 9.53 -5.11
C VAL A 165 17.63 9.38 -4.89
N ILE A 166 17.04 8.35 -5.49
CA ILE A 166 15.68 7.88 -5.29
C ILE A 166 15.80 6.49 -4.70
N LEU A 167 15.26 6.26 -3.51
CA LEU A 167 15.27 4.94 -2.85
C LEU A 167 13.84 4.56 -2.48
N LEU A 168 13.37 3.43 -2.99
CA LEU A 168 11.99 3.00 -2.80
C LEU A 168 11.91 1.49 -2.61
N PRO A 169 11.58 0.99 -1.41
CA PRO A 169 11.01 -0.34 -1.25
C PRO A 169 9.55 -0.32 -1.75
N ILE A 170 9.25 -1.14 -2.76
CA ILE A 170 7.95 -1.13 -3.45
C ILE A 170 7.32 -2.51 -3.34
N ASP A 171 6.09 -2.57 -2.85
CA ASP A 171 5.23 -3.74 -3.06
C ASP A 171 4.68 -3.72 -4.48
N ASN A 172 5.03 -4.72 -5.28
CA ASN A 172 4.47 -4.84 -6.63
C ASN A 172 3.10 -5.50 -6.62
N SER A 173 2.79 -6.33 -5.63
CA SER A 173 1.58 -7.16 -5.61
C SER A 173 0.31 -6.40 -5.32
N PHE A 174 0.38 -5.35 -4.49
CA PHE A 174 -0.77 -4.55 -4.14
C PHE A 174 -1.48 -3.98 -5.38
N ASP A 175 -0.74 -3.48 -6.37
CA ASP A 175 -1.28 -2.96 -7.64
C ASP A 175 -2.09 -3.99 -8.44
N TYR A 176 -1.80 -5.28 -8.29
CA TYR A 176 -2.50 -6.37 -9.00
C TYR A 176 -3.76 -6.84 -8.26
N ILE A 177 -3.92 -6.40 -7.03
CA ILE A 177 -5.11 -6.59 -6.20
C ILE A 177 -6.01 -5.33 -6.28
N ASP A 178 -5.41 -4.14 -6.26
CA ASP A 178 -6.09 -2.83 -6.24
C ASP A 178 -6.44 -2.31 -7.64
N ASN A 179 -6.11 -3.05 -8.71
CA ASN A 179 -6.53 -2.69 -10.06
C ASN A 179 -8.06 -2.81 -10.18
N TYR A 180 -8.72 -1.66 -10.00
CA TYR A 180 -10.15 -1.34 -9.93
C TYR A 180 -11.12 -2.11 -10.86
N TYR A 181 -10.65 -2.85 -11.86
CA TYR A 181 -11.47 -3.47 -12.90
C TYR A 181 -11.24 -4.97 -13.10
N ASN A 182 -10.22 -5.57 -12.48
CA ASN A 182 -9.94 -7.01 -12.65
C ASN A 182 -9.84 -7.74 -11.33
N HIS A 183 -10.89 -8.48 -11.01
CA HIS A 183 -11.02 -9.32 -9.81
C HIS A 183 -10.19 -10.62 -9.88
N ASN A 184 -9.17 -10.69 -10.75
CA ASN A 184 -8.40 -11.91 -11.01
C ASN A 184 -7.52 -12.31 -9.82
N ASN A 185 -7.27 -11.39 -8.88
CA ASN A 185 -6.46 -11.63 -7.68
C ASN A 185 -7.19 -11.30 -6.36
N ASP A 186 -8.54 -11.28 -6.34
CA ASP A 186 -9.31 -10.98 -5.12
C ASP A 186 -9.00 -11.98 -3.98
N ASP A 187 -8.66 -13.22 -4.31
CA ASP A 187 -8.28 -14.25 -3.36
C ASP A 187 -6.93 -13.95 -2.66
N LYS A 188 -6.05 -13.16 -3.30
CA LYS A 188 -4.75 -12.74 -2.79
C LYS A 188 -4.83 -11.60 -1.78
N MET A 189 -5.97 -10.93 -1.67
CA MET A 189 -6.21 -9.87 -0.66
C MET A 189 -5.89 -10.33 0.77
N GLN A 190 -6.06 -11.62 1.06
CA GLN A 190 -5.79 -12.20 2.37
C GLN A 190 -4.35 -11.99 2.85
N GLU A 191 -3.39 -11.79 1.95
CA GLU A 191 -1.99 -11.51 2.32
C GLU A 191 -1.85 -10.27 3.21
N PHE A 192 -2.75 -9.29 3.06
CA PHE A 192 -2.74 -8.04 3.82
C PHE A 192 -3.65 -8.07 5.05
N ILE A 193 -4.82 -8.70 4.94
CA ILE A 193 -5.89 -8.58 5.96
C ILE A 193 -6.11 -9.84 6.81
N SER A 194 -5.33 -10.90 6.57
CA SER A 194 -5.40 -12.12 7.37
C SER A 194 -4.35 -12.11 8.49
N PRO A 195 -4.75 -12.37 9.75
CA PRO A 195 -3.79 -12.50 10.87
C PRO A 195 -2.75 -13.61 10.71
N LYS A 196 -2.91 -14.49 9.71
CA LYS A 196 -1.96 -15.60 9.46
C LYS A 196 -0.79 -15.19 8.58
N THR A 197 -1.00 -14.23 7.68
CA THR A 197 -0.07 -13.88 6.60
C THR A 197 0.36 -12.41 6.65
N CYS A 198 -0.41 -11.55 7.32
CA CYS A 198 -0.09 -10.13 7.41
C CYS A 198 1.27 -9.92 8.10
N PRO A 199 2.09 -8.98 7.61
CA PRO A 199 3.27 -8.51 8.32
C PRO A 199 2.93 -7.94 9.70
N VAL A 200 3.86 -8.06 10.64
CA VAL A 200 3.75 -7.43 11.97
C VAL A 200 4.40 -6.06 11.87
N LEU A 201 3.60 -5.00 11.74
CA LEU A 201 4.10 -3.63 11.53
C LEU A 201 5.01 -3.16 12.66
N SER A 202 4.76 -3.58 13.91
CA SER A 202 5.63 -3.23 15.03
C SER A 202 7.01 -3.90 15.01
N ASP A 203 7.24 -4.86 14.12
CA ASP A 203 8.55 -5.50 13.88
C ASP A 203 9.15 -5.19 12.51
N LEU A 204 8.38 -4.52 11.65
CA LEU A 204 8.75 -4.31 10.26
C LEU A 204 9.91 -3.32 10.16
N ASP A 205 10.83 -3.62 9.25
CA ASP A 205 11.96 -2.79 8.86
C ASP A 205 12.32 -3.08 7.39
N TRP A 206 13.32 -2.37 6.85
CA TRP A 206 13.75 -2.62 5.47
C TRP A 206 14.27 -4.06 5.24
N ARG A 207 14.86 -4.70 6.26
CA ARG A 207 15.41 -6.08 6.16
C ARG A 207 14.32 -7.12 6.01
N SER A 208 13.30 -7.06 6.87
CA SER A 208 12.13 -7.93 6.80
C SER A 208 11.34 -7.71 5.51
N ALA A 209 11.27 -6.47 5.01
CA ALA A 209 10.69 -6.18 3.71
C ALA A 209 11.46 -6.81 2.54
N ALA A 210 12.79 -6.92 2.62
CA ALA A 210 13.59 -7.63 1.63
C ALA A 210 13.22 -9.12 1.51
N ASP A 211 12.71 -9.72 2.59
CA ASP A 211 12.24 -11.11 2.61
C ASP A 211 10.76 -11.29 2.18
N ILE A 212 10.09 -10.22 1.74
CA ILE A 212 8.77 -10.32 1.12
C ILE A 212 8.95 -10.51 -0.40
N LYS A 213 8.50 -11.67 -0.90
CA LYS A 213 8.74 -12.10 -2.30
C LYS A 213 8.18 -11.19 -3.39
N THR A 214 7.15 -10.40 -3.07
CA THR A 214 6.51 -9.47 -4.00
C THR A 214 7.11 -8.06 -3.94
N PHE A 215 7.95 -7.79 -2.94
CA PHE A 215 8.55 -6.49 -2.74
C PHE A 215 9.85 -6.38 -3.52
N SER A 216 10.19 -5.17 -3.95
CA SER A 216 11.45 -4.86 -4.62
C SER A 216 12.02 -3.53 -4.19
N LEU A 217 13.33 -3.45 -4.01
CA LEU A 217 14.04 -2.19 -3.86
C LEU A 217 14.30 -1.56 -5.24
N ASP A 218 13.80 -0.34 -5.46
CA ASP A 218 14.11 0.53 -6.59
C ASP A 218 15.07 1.63 -6.14
N LEU A 219 16.30 1.59 -6.66
CA LEU A 219 17.31 2.61 -6.44
C LEU A 219 17.60 3.35 -7.76
N SER A 220 17.46 4.68 -7.79
CA SER A 220 17.91 5.48 -8.92
C SER A 220 18.87 6.57 -8.48
N VAL A 221 20.04 6.65 -9.10
CA VAL A 221 21.01 7.73 -8.91
C VAL A 221 21.07 8.56 -10.18
N ILE A 222 20.74 9.84 -10.07
CA ILE A 222 20.62 10.77 -11.18
C ILE A 222 21.69 11.85 -11.02
N ILE A 223 22.73 11.79 -11.83
CA ILE A 223 23.82 12.77 -11.84
C ILE A 223 23.39 13.91 -12.76
N THR A 224 23.21 15.10 -12.18
CA THR A 224 22.71 16.29 -12.90
C THR A 224 23.81 17.31 -13.18
N ASP A 225 24.91 17.27 -12.42
CA ASP A 225 26.08 18.13 -12.65
C ASP A 225 27.03 17.49 -13.66
N GLU A 226 27.18 18.14 -14.82
CA GLU A 226 28.06 17.67 -15.90
C GLU A 226 29.51 17.48 -15.44
N SER A 227 29.98 18.27 -14.47
CA SER A 227 31.34 18.14 -13.93
C SER A 227 31.56 16.83 -13.16
N LYS A 228 30.46 16.16 -12.78
CA LYS A 228 30.45 14.91 -12.01
C LYS A 228 30.06 13.69 -12.84
N PHE A 229 29.85 13.83 -14.15
CA PHE A 229 29.54 12.69 -15.03
C PHE A 229 30.63 11.60 -15.01
N GLY A 230 31.88 11.96 -14.75
CA GLY A 230 32.99 11.01 -14.58
C GLY A 230 32.89 10.13 -13.33
N LEU A 231 31.94 10.39 -12.42
CA LEU A 231 31.70 9.60 -11.20
C LEU A 231 30.65 8.50 -11.39
N MET A 232 30.18 8.26 -12.62
CA MET A 232 29.17 7.24 -12.93
C MET A 232 29.54 5.85 -12.37
N ASP A 233 30.78 5.42 -12.57
CA ASP A 233 31.26 4.11 -12.13
C ASP A 233 31.26 4.02 -10.60
N GLU A 234 31.73 5.07 -9.91
CA GLU A 234 31.71 5.14 -8.44
C GLU A 234 30.28 5.03 -7.88
N TYR A 235 29.33 5.78 -8.46
CA TYR A 235 27.93 5.70 -8.03
C TYR A 235 27.28 4.37 -8.39
N THR A 236 27.71 3.73 -9.48
CA THR A 236 27.26 2.37 -9.84
C THR A 236 27.74 1.35 -8.81
N GLU A 237 29.00 1.42 -8.38
CA GLU A 237 29.53 0.54 -7.32
C GLU A 237 28.81 0.74 -5.98
N LYS A 238 28.55 2.00 -5.60
CA LYS A 238 27.77 2.33 -4.39
C LYS A 238 26.33 1.78 -4.48
N ALA A 239 25.67 1.97 -5.62
CA ALA A 239 24.33 1.48 -5.85
C ALA A 239 24.25 -0.06 -5.82
N GLU A 240 25.20 -0.74 -6.48
CA GLU A 240 25.28 -2.20 -6.45
C GLU A 240 25.54 -2.72 -5.03
N ALA A 241 26.42 -2.08 -4.27
CA ALA A 241 26.73 -2.48 -2.90
C ALA A 241 25.53 -2.31 -1.96
N LEU A 242 24.78 -1.20 -2.06
CA LEU A 242 23.56 -0.97 -1.29
C LEU A 242 22.50 -2.01 -1.63
N CYS A 243 22.20 -2.21 -2.92
CA CYS A 243 21.22 -3.19 -3.35
C CYS A 243 21.62 -4.63 -2.97
N LYS A 244 22.92 -4.91 -2.89
CA LYS A 244 23.43 -6.20 -2.43
C LYS A 244 23.24 -6.39 -0.92
N GLU A 245 23.45 -5.36 -0.09
CA GLU A 245 23.11 -5.43 1.33
C GLU A 245 21.61 -5.70 1.52
N PHE A 246 20.75 -5.07 0.70
CA PHE A 246 19.31 -5.36 0.68
C PHE A 246 19.03 -6.82 0.30
N ALA A 247 19.65 -7.32 -0.77
CA ALA A 247 19.50 -8.70 -1.22
C ALA A 247 19.98 -9.73 -0.19
N ASP A 248 21.10 -9.45 0.49
CA ASP A 248 21.70 -10.34 1.50
C ASP A 248 20.85 -10.43 2.78
N ALA A 249 19.93 -9.48 3.01
CA ALA A 249 18.96 -9.53 4.11
C ALA A 249 17.79 -10.50 3.86
N SER A 250 17.67 -11.05 2.64
CA SER A 250 16.59 -11.93 2.20
C SER A 250 17.09 -13.37 2.03
N ASP A 251 16.32 -14.35 2.52
CA ASP A 251 16.66 -15.77 2.38
C ASP A 251 16.58 -16.26 0.92
N PHE A 252 15.89 -15.51 0.06
CA PHE A 252 15.77 -15.80 -1.37
C PHE A 252 16.59 -14.84 -2.25
N GLY A 253 17.41 -13.97 -1.65
CA GLY A 253 18.28 -13.02 -2.36
C GLY A 253 17.59 -11.74 -2.82
N GLY A 254 16.37 -11.46 -2.34
CA GLY A 254 15.61 -10.23 -2.58
C GLY A 254 15.25 -9.96 -4.05
N ASN A 255 14.37 -8.99 -4.26
CA ASN A 255 14.20 -8.36 -5.57
C ASN A 255 14.71 -6.94 -5.50
N TYR A 256 15.45 -6.51 -6.51
CA TYR A 256 15.88 -5.13 -6.60
C TYR A 256 16.19 -4.76 -8.04
N LYS A 257 16.20 -3.45 -8.29
CA LYS A 257 16.83 -2.86 -9.45
C LYS A 257 17.61 -1.63 -9.04
N TYR A 258 18.65 -1.30 -9.80
CA TYR A 258 19.23 0.02 -9.76
C TYR A 258 19.31 0.64 -11.15
N LEU A 259 19.28 1.97 -11.20
CA LEU A 259 19.56 2.78 -12.39
C LEU A 259 20.45 3.96 -11.99
N VAL A 260 21.69 3.97 -12.47
CA VAL A 260 22.58 5.13 -12.35
C VAL A 260 22.63 5.80 -13.71
N ARG A 261 22.30 7.09 -13.80
CA ARG A 261 22.24 7.81 -15.07
C ARG A 261 22.72 9.24 -14.97
N THR A 262 23.26 9.74 -16.06
CA THR A 262 23.61 11.16 -16.25
C THR A 262 22.50 11.85 -17.02
N ILE A 263 22.03 12.98 -16.52
CA ILE A 263 21.02 13.80 -17.18
C ILE A 263 21.64 15.14 -17.52
N LYS A 264 21.45 15.56 -18.77
CA LYS A 264 21.73 16.93 -19.20
C LYS A 264 20.44 17.73 -19.30
N GLU A 265 20.44 18.91 -18.72
CA GLU A 265 19.41 19.91 -18.95
C GLU A 265 19.80 20.75 -20.18
N ASP A 266 19.27 20.38 -21.33
CA ASP A 266 19.29 21.26 -22.50
C ASP A 266 17.97 22.06 -22.48
N GLY A 267 17.95 23.32 -22.90
CA GLY A 267 16.78 24.21 -22.74
C GLY A 267 15.43 23.75 -23.35
N GLU A 268 15.39 22.58 -24.00
CA GLU A 268 14.20 21.90 -24.52
C GLU A 268 13.71 20.72 -23.63
N GLY A 269 14.46 20.34 -22.59
CA GLY A 269 14.13 19.28 -21.65
C GLY A 269 15.36 18.54 -21.08
N SER A 270 15.11 17.62 -20.16
CA SER A 270 16.13 16.75 -19.58
C SER A 270 16.35 15.51 -20.47
N LYS A 271 17.61 15.26 -20.88
CA LYS A 271 17.96 14.07 -21.67
C LYS A 271 18.98 13.21 -20.95
N ALA A 272 18.73 11.89 -20.88
CA ALA A 272 19.72 10.93 -20.40
C ALA A 272 20.87 10.81 -21.42
N ILE A 273 22.12 10.90 -20.95
CA ILE A 273 23.31 10.75 -21.80
C ILE A 273 23.85 9.34 -21.73
N ASP A 274 23.94 8.80 -20.52
CA ASP A 274 24.48 7.48 -20.22
C ASP A 274 23.73 6.87 -19.04
N SER A 275 23.68 5.54 -18.99
CA SER A 275 23.01 4.81 -17.91
C SER A 275 23.55 3.41 -17.70
N ASN A 276 23.71 3.05 -16.42
CA ASN A 276 23.96 1.70 -15.95
C ASN A 276 22.72 1.20 -15.20
N ALA A 277 22.19 0.04 -15.60
CA ALA A 277 21.06 -0.57 -14.94
C ALA A 277 21.28 -2.06 -14.65
N LEU A 278 20.70 -2.53 -13.55
CA LEU A 278 20.66 -3.95 -13.21
C LEU A 278 19.29 -4.29 -12.63
N TYR A 279 18.79 -5.47 -12.99
CA TYR A 279 17.55 -6.02 -12.49
C TYR A 279 17.82 -7.40 -11.89
N VAL A 280 17.35 -7.65 -10.67
CA VAL A 280 17.51 -8.91 -9.96
C VAL A 280 16.17 -9.36 -9.39
N ILE A 281 15.84 -10.63 -9.65
CA ILE A 281 14.64 -11.29 -9.13
C ILE A 281 15.06 -12.57 -8.42
N ASN A 282 14.79 -12.65 -7.12
CA ASN A 282 15.19 -13.74 -6.22
C ASN A 282 16.68 -14.12 -6.38
N GLY A 283 17.56 -13.13 -6.22
CA GLY A 283 19.02 -13.30 -6.32
C GLY A 283 19.55 -13.62 -7.72
N LYS A 284 18.69 -13.65 -8.76
CA LYS A 284 19.10 -13.91 -10.15
C LYS A 284 18.99 -12.64 -10.99
N LYS A 285 20.09 -12.27 -11.65
CA LYS A 285 20.10 -11.23 -12.68
C LYS A 285 19.13 -11.60 -13.79
N VAL A 286 18.30 -10.65 -14.21
CA VAL A 286 17.39 -10.79 -15.36
C VAL A 286 17.79 -9.78 -16.43
N ASP A 287 17.70 -10.21 -17.69
CA ASP A 287 18.07 -9.41 -18.84
C ASP A 287 16.85 -8.59 -19.30
N LEU A 288 16.89 -7.29 -19.03
CA LEU A 288 15.85 -6.33 -19.39
C LEU A 288 16.51 -5.08 -19.96
N ASP A 289 15.98 -4.58 -21.07
CA ASP A 289 16.48 -3.38 -21.74
C ASP A 289 16.06 -2.13 -20.94
N PRO A 290 16.99 -1.38 -20.31
CA PRO A 290 16.64 -0.21 -19.52
C PRO A 290 16.00 0.92 -20.34
N ASP A 291 16.17 0.94 -21.66
CA ASP A 291 15.62 1.96 -22.55
C ASP A 291 14.22 1.60 -23.10
N ASP A 292 13.75 0.37 -22.88
CA ASP A 292 12.40 -0.02 -23.26
C ASP A 292 11.37 0.60 -22.31
N ASN A 293 10.42 1.36 -22.88
CA ASN A 293 9.37 2.08 -22.18
C ASN A 293 8.49 1.19 -21.27
N ILE A 294 8.49 -0.14 -21.49
CA ILE A 294 7.74 -1.09 -20.66
C ILE A 294 8.62 -1.95 -19.75
N THR A 295 9.94 -1.74 -19.68
CA THR A 295 10.83 -2.58 -18.88
C THR A 295 10.51 -2.58 -17.41
N TYR A 296 10.17 -1.42 -16.85
CA TYR A 296 9.76 -1.37 -15.45
C TYR A 296 8.51 -2.24 -15.22
N GLN A 297 7.54 -2.19 -16.12
CA GLN A 297 6.33 -3.00 -16.03
C GLN A 297 6.64 -4.50 -16.16
N LYS A 298 7.48 -4.90 -17.13
CA LYS A 298 7.96 -6.29 -17.26
C LYS A 298 8.64 -6.79 -15.98
N PHE A 299 9.48 -5.98 -15.35
CA PHE A 299 10.14 -6.32 -14.09
C PHE A 299 9.11 -6.62 -12.99
N LYS A 300 8.08 -5.75 -12.84
CA LYS A 300 6.98 -5.95 -11.89
C LYS A 300 6.20 -7.23 -12.17
N ASP A 301 5.82 -7.45 -13.43
CA ASP A 301 5.06 -8.63 -13.87
C ASP A 301 5.82 -9.92 -13.54
N MET A 302 7.11 -9.98 -13.83
CA MET A 302 7.95 -11.16 -13.54
C MET A 302 8.06 -11.47 -12.03
N ILE A 303 7.99 -10.47 -11.15
CA ILE A 303 8.02 -10.66 -9.70
C ILE A 303 6.69 -11.27 -9.23
N VAL A 304 5.57 -10.64 -9.58
CA VAL A 304 4.26 -11.07 -9.08
C VAL A 304 3.78 -12.37 -9.73
N GLU A 305 4.11 -12.63 -11.00
CA GLU A 305 3.83 -13.91 -11.66
C GLU A 305 4.51 -15.07 -10.93
N LYS A 306 5.76 -14.89 -10.48
CA LYS A 306 6.47 -15.89 -9.65
C LYS A 306 5.83 -16.10 -8.28
N ALA A 307 5.11 -15.11 -7.75
CA ALA A 307 4.31 -15.22 -6.54
C ALA A 307 2.89 -15.79 -6.80
N GLY A 308 2.57 -16.12 -8.06
CA GLY A 308 1.33 -16.74 -8.47
C GLY A 308 0.16 -15.76 -8.57
N TYR A 309 0.44 -14.51 -8.92
CA TYR A 309 -0.58 -13.53 -9.31
C TYR A 309 -0.91 -13.67 -10.80
N ASP A 310 -2.18 -13.45 -11.13
CA ASP A 310 -2.63 -13.39 -12.50
C ASP A 310 -2.32 -12.01 -13.11
N ILE A 311 -1.63 -12.02 -14.26
CA ILE A 311 -1.20 -10.85 -15.02
C ILE A 311 -1.86 -10.76 -16.42
N SER A 312 -2.77 -11.67 -16.75
CA SER A 312 -3.22 -11.95 -18.12
C SER A 312 -4.03 -10.85 -18.80
N ASP A 313 -4.52 -9.84 -18.07
CA ASP A 313 -5.46 -8.82 -18.56
C ASP A 313 -4.95 -7.38 -18.37
N ARG A 314 -3.66 -7.12 -18.68
CA ARG A 314 -3.10 -5.75 -18.80
C ARG A 314 -2.93 -5.33 -20.25
#